data_AF-A0A6P6Q8Q0-F1
#
_entry.id   AF-A0A6P6Q8Q0-F1
#
_cell.length_a   1.000
_cell.length_b   1.000
_cell.length_c   1.000
_cell.angle_alpha   90.00
_cell.angle_beta   90.00
_cell.angle_gamma   90.00
#
_symmetry.space_group_name_H-M   'P 1'
#
loop_
_entity.id
_entity.type
_entity.pdbx_description
1 polymer ?
#
loop_
_entity_poly.entity_id
_entity_poly.type
_entity_poly.pdbx_seq_one_letter_code
_entity_poly.pdbx_strand_id
1 'polypeptide(L)'
;MAAVNDMEKKLAEYKCDTNEAVCLKLVRFPEDIDDESTTFHPEYTHQLYGDDEVAFGYKGLQIQLYYSAGNLSTLFKVKYTARVTDTFDCVEPDDVEGKVREIIPAGFCCNTDDFISLLEKEANFKPFGSLLHTYKVHSVEAGEDLTYQIHKVDVSCPGFREYHERLQTFLMWFIETASFIDVDDDRWDFFLVFEKYNKDGETLYATVGYMTVYNYYVYPDKTRPRVSQTLILPPFQGEGHGAQLLETVHRYYCTSAKVQDITAEDPSENYVKLRDFVLVKLCLTLPSFSSEKLSQGFSEEMVSEAREKLKINKKHARRVYEILRLRNTDMSDEEKAREFRLEVKKRLYGPYRKNQRELTKMRKCLRPEELASHISQMDTSLQHEELEKSFQDVLAEYRRVLERLAQA
;
A
#
# COMPACT_ATOMS: atom_id res chain seq x y z
N MET A 1 -19.33 -41.61 -16.23
CA MET A 1 -19.83 -40.24 -16.01
C MET A 1 -20.30 -40.02 -14.56
N ALA A 2 -21.26 -40.79 -14.02
CA ALA A 2 -21.70 -40.62 -12.62
C ALA A 2 -20.58 -40.80 -11.57
N ALA A 3 -19.77 -41.87 -11.67
CA ALA A 3 -18.67 -42.13 -10.72
C ALA A 3 -17.53 -41.09 -10.78
N VAL A 4 -17.29 -40.48 -11.94
CA VAL A 4 -16.31 -39.39 -12.10
C VAL A 4 -16.81 -38.13 -11.41
N ASN A 5 -18.10 -37.81 -11.59
CA ASN A 5 -18.76 -36.67 -10.96
C ASN A 5 -18.83 -36.82 -9.42
N ASP A 6 -19.03 -38.04 -8.91
CA ASP A 6 -18.99 -38.30 -7.46
C ASP A 6 -17.58 -38.21 -6.86
N MET A 7 -16.54 -38.55 -7.64
CA MET A 7 -15.14 -38.37 -7.22
C MET A 7 -14.74 -36.90 -7.23
N GLU A 8 -15.11 -36.14 -8.27
CA GLU A 8 -14.90 -34.69 -8.34
C GLU A 8 -15.53 -33.97 -7.16
N LYS A 9 -16.77 -34.32 -6.78
CA LYS A 9 -17.43 -33.75 -5.59
C LYS A 9 -16.68 -34.04 -4.30
N LYS A 10 -16.14 -35.25 -4.13
CA LYS A 10 -15.35 -35.61 -2.93
C LYS A 10 -13.99 -34.93 -2.89
N LEU A 11 -13.37 -34.69 -4.05
CA LEU A 11 -12.11 -33.97 -4.18
C LEU A 11 -12.27 -32.46 -4.01
N ALA A 12 -13.46 -31.91 -4.32
CA ALA A 12 -13.75 -30.49 -4.12
C ALA A 12 -13.61 -30.06 -2.65
N GLU A 13 -13.93 -30.94 -1.69
CA GLU A 13 -13.74 -30.67 -0.26
C GLU A 13 -12.26 -30.55 0.15
N TYR A 14 -11.32 -30.98 -0.69
CA TYR A 14 -9.87 -30.88 -0.47
C TYR A 14 -9.26 -29.63 -1.14
N LYS A 15 -10.08 -28.74 -1.68
CA LYS A 15 -9.64 -27.42 -2.17
C LYS A 15 -9.90 -26.40 -1.08
N CYS A 16 -8.86 -25.66 -0.70
CA CYS A 16 -8.95 -24.58 0.28
C CYS A 16 -8.58 -23.26 -0.37
N ASP A 17 -9.38 -22.22 -0.13
CA ASP A 17 -9.02 -20.84 -0.45
C ASP A 17 -7.81 -20.43 0.41
N THR A 18 -6.71 -20.02 -0.23
CA THR A 18 -5.48 -19.69 0.48
C THR A 18 -5.54 -18.33 1.17
N ASN A 19 -6.40 -17.42 0.74
CA ASN A 19 -6.62 -16.16 1.44
C ASN A 19 -7.26 -16.41 2.81
N GLU A 20 -8.18 -17.39 2.91
CA GLU A 20 -8.79 -17.79 4.19
C GLU A 20 -7.88 -18.73 5.01
N ALA A 21 -7.16 -19.63 4.35
CA ALA A 21 -6.33 -20.64 5.03
C ALA A 21 -5.07 -20.05 5.67
N VAL A 22 -4.49 -18.97 5.13
CA VAL A 22 -3.33 -18.29 5.74
C VAL A 22 -3.79 -17.42 6.91
N CYS A 23 -3.31 -17.75 8.12
CA CYS A 23 -3.64 -17.04 9.35
C CYS A 23 -2.44 -16.24 9.83
N LEU A 24 -2.54 -14.91 9.81
CA LEU A 24 -1.51 -13.98 10.26
C LEU A 24 -1.86 -13.42 11.66
N LYS A 25 -0.86 -13.29 12.53
CA LYS A 25 -1.00 -12.64 13.85
C LYS A 25 0.21 -11.80 14.20
N LEU A 26 -0.02 -10.71 14.95
CA LEU A 26 1.01 -9.92 15.63
C LEU A 26 0.86 -10.12 17.14
N VAL A 27 1.72 -10.93 17.74
CA VAL A 27 1.61 -11.42 19.11
C VAL A 27 2.40 -10.53 20.06
N ARG A 28 1.72 -9.88 21.01
CA ARG A 28 2.32 -9.10 22.11
C ARG A 28 2.41 -9.94 23.39
N PHE A 29 1.36 -10.72 23.64
CA PHE A 29 1.20 -11.56 24.83
C PHE A 29 0.94 -13.02 24.43
N PRO A 30 1.34 -14.01 25.26
CA PRO A 30 1.08 -15.43 24.98
C PRO A 30 -0.39 -15.73 24.69
N GLU A 31 -1.32 -15.00 25.31
CA GLU A 31 -2.75 -15.15 25.14
C GLU A 31 -3.22 -14.82 23.71
N ASP A 32 -2.53 -13.93 23.00
CA ASP A 32 -2.88 -13.54 21.62
C ASP A 32 -2.74 -14.72 20.64
N ILE A 33 -1.95 -15.76 21.00
CA ILE A 33 -1.74 -16.95 20.18
C ILE A 33 -3.05 -17.73 20.00
N ASP A 34 -3.84 -17.83 21.06
CA ASP A 34 -5.10 -18.58 21.09
C ASP A 34 -6.34 -17.67 20.88
N ASP A 35 -6.17 -16.35 20.88
CA ASP A 35 -7.24 -15.39 20.62
C ASP A 35 -7.47 -15.20 19.12
N GLU A 36 -8.45 -15.92 18.56
CA GLU A 36 -8.81 -15.82 17.14
C GLU A 36 -9.24 -14.42 16.67
N SER A 37 -9.64 -13.51 17.58
CA SER A 37 -10.04 -12.16 17.18
C SER A 37 -8.88 -11.30 16.67
N THR A 38 -7.64 -11.68 16.99
CA THR A 38 -6.41 -11.02 16.53
C THR A 38 -5.90 -11.57 15.19
N THR A 39 -6.53 -12.63 14.66
CA THR A 39 -6.17 -13.22 13.37
C THR A 39 -6.60 -12.30 12.23
N PHE A 40 -5.71 -12.06 11.28
CA PHE A 40 -6.02 -11.42 10.02
C PHE A 40 -5.49 -12.25 8.85
N HIS A 41 -5.99 -11.94 7.65
CA HIS A 41 -5.79 -12.76 6.46
C HIS A 41 -5.15 -11.94 5.33
N PRO A 42 -4.41 -12.57 4.41
CA PRO A 42 -3.94 -11.92 3.19
C PRO A 42 -5.08 -11.34 2.35
N GLU A 43 -4.78 -10.28 1.60
CA GLU A 43 -5.61 -9.84 0.47
C GLU A 43 -5.25 -10.58 -0.82
N TYR A 44 -4.00 -11.04 -0.91
CA TYR A 44 -3.44 -11.69 -2.09
C TYR A 44 -2.61 -12.91 -1.68
N THR A 45 -2.82 -14.03 -2.36
CA THR A 45 -1.98 -15.22 -2.29
C THR A 45 -1.61 -15.79 -3.66
N HIS A 46 -2.07 -15.16 -4.74
CA HIS A 46 -1.87 -15.62 -6.12
C HIS A 46 -0.41 -15.76 -6.55
N GLN A 47 0.49 -14.92 -6.02
CA GLN A 47 1.92 -15.04 -6.34
C GLN A 47 2.52 -16.36 -5.84
N LEU A 48 1.94 -16.99 -4.81
CA LEU A 48 2.39 -18.27 -4.27
C LEU A 48 1.55 -19.44 -4.76
N TYR A 49 0.23 -19.27 -4.79
CA TYR A 49 -0.73 -20.36 -5.03
C TYR A 49 -1.44 -20.27 -6.39
N GLY A 50 -1.02 -19.37 -7.28
CA GLY A 50 -1.56 -19.18 -8.62
C GLY A 50 -2.84 -18.34 -8.63
N ASP A 51 -3.30 -17.96 -9.83
CA ASP A 51 -4.40 -17.00 -10.03
C ASP A 51 -5.73 -17.40 -9.36
N ASP A 52 -5.95 -18.70 -9.14
CA ASP A 52 -7.15 -19.21 -8.48
C ASP A 52 -7.09 -19.10 -6.94
N GLU A 53 -5.92 -18.82 -6.35
CA GLU A 53 -5.71 -18.68 -4.90
C GLU A 53 -6.24 -19.88 -4.11
N VAL A 54 -5.93 -21.08 -4.60
CA VAL A 54 -6.40 -22.36 -4.02
C VAL A 54 -5.23 -23.30 -3.79
N ALA A 55 -5.20 -23.90 -2.59
CA ALA A 55 -4.36 -25.06 -2.29
C ALA A 55 -5.19 -26.33 -2.34
N PHE A 56 -4.69 -27.35 -3.03
CA PHE A 56 -5.32 -28.65 -3.16
C PHE A 56 -4.68 -29.70 -2.26
N GLY A 57 -5.52 -30.60 -1.74
CA GLY A 57 -5.10 -31.83 -1.07
C GLY A 57 -5.33 -31.84 0.43
N TYR A 58 -5.98 -30.82 0.99
CA TYR A 58 -6.16 -30.64 2.44
C TYR A 58 -7.61 -30.29 2.79
N LYS A 59 -8.11 -30.78 3.93
CA LYS A 59 -9.35 -30.30 4.56
C LYS A 59 -9.03 -29.48 5.79
N GLY A 60 -9.77 -28.39 6.00
CA GLY A 60 -9.56 -27.52 7.17
C GLY A 60 -8.13 -27.01 7.26
N LEU A 61 -7.53 -26.67 6.11
CA LEU A 61 -6.16 -26.19 6.03
C LEU A 61 -6.02 -24.87 6.80
N GLN A 62 -5.01 -24.79 7.65
CA GLN A 62 -4.58 -23.56 8.32
C GLN A 62 -3.06 -23.44 8.20
N ILE A 63 -2.61 -22.35 7.59
CA ILE A 63 -1.22 -21.98 7.42
C ILE A 63 -0.94 -20.85 8.41
N GLN A 64 -0.48 -21.21 9.60
CA GLN A 64 -0.25 -20.28 10.70
C GLN A 64 1.12 -19.60 10.53
N LEU A 65 1.09 -18.29 10.36
CA LEU A 65 2.27 -17.41 10.30
C LEU A 65 2.11 -16.33 11.38
N TYR A 66 2.59 -16.63 12.58
CA TYR A 66 2.48 -15.70 13.71
C TYR A 66 3.81 -14.99 13.93
N TYR A 67 3.75 -13.70 14.21
CA TYR A 67 4.93 -12.85 14.35
C TYR A 67 4.92 -12.20 15.72
N SER A 68 6.08 -12.13 16.40
CA SER A 68 6.19 -11.28 17.58
C SER A 68 5.97 -9.82 17.18
N ALA A 69 5.25 -9.06 18.00
CA ALA A 69 4.72 -7.76 17.56
C ALA A 69 5.81 -6.75 17.15
N GLY A 70 6.98 -6.75 17.78
CA GLY A 70 8.08 -5.84 17.48
C GLY A 70 9.07 -6.43 16.49
N ASN A 71 9.90 -7.39 16.94
CA ASN A 71 11.00 -7.97 16.17
C ASN A 71 10.53 -8.86 15.01
N LEU A 72 9.24 -9.20 14.94
CA LEU A 72 8.65 -10.07 13.92
C LEU A 72 9.28 -11.46 13.91
N SER A 73 9.81 -11.95 15.03
CA SER A 73 10.22 -13.36 15.14
C SER A 73 9.04 -14.24 14.74
N THR A 74 9.27 -15.29 13.96
CA THR A 74 8.19 -15.96 13.22
C THR A 74 7.94 -17.38 13.74
N LEU A 75 6.68 -17.73 14.00
CA LEU A 75 6.18 -19.10 14.09
C LEU A 75 5.55 -19.46 12.75
N PHE A 76 5.97 -20.59 12.18
CA PHE A 76 5.36 -21.15 10.98
C PHE A 76 4.88 -22.58 11.24
N LYS A 77 3.58 -22.82 11.06
CA LYS A 77 2.97 -24.13 11.27
C LYS A 77 1.82 -24.37 10.30
N VAL A 78 1.79 -25.55 9.69
CA VAL A 78 0.64 -26.00 8.89
C VAL A 78 -0.18 -27.00 9.69
N LYS A 79 -1.49 -26.79 9.73
CA LYS A 79 -2.48 -27.69 10.33
C LYS A 79 -3.54 -28.05 9.28
N TYR A 80 -4.10 -29.24 9.37
CA TYR A 80 -5.22 -29.69 8.55
C TYR A 80 -5.95 -30.81 9.28
N THR A 81 -7.23 -31.02 8.97
CA THR A 81 -8.04 -32.10 9.57
C THR A 81 -7.93 -33.41 8.81
N ALA A 82 -7.65 -33.36 7.51
CA ALA A 82 -7.43 -34.54 6.66
C ALA A 82 -6.59 -34.19 5.43
N ARG A 83 -5.87 -35.16 4.87
CA ARG A 83 -5.09 -35.03 3.65
C ARG A 83 -5.65 -35.97 2.56
N VAL A 84 -5.57 -35.57 1.30
CA VAL A 84 -6.18 -36.31 0.18
C VAL A 84 -5.65 -37.74 0.08
N THR A 85 -4.37 -37.95 0.37
CA THR A 85 -3.72 -39.28 0.39
C THR A 85 -4.25 -40.21 1.47
N ASP A 86 -4.95 -39.70 2.47
CA ASP A 86 -5.59 -40.54 3.50
C ASP A 86 -6.82 -41.27 2.93
N THR A 87 -7.37 -40.76 1.81
CA THR A 87 -8.60 -41.27 1.17
C THR A 87 -8.37 -41.76 -0.26
N PHE A 88 -7.37 -41.21 -0.97
CA PHE A 88 -7.12 -41.47 -2.39
C PHE A 88 -5.63 -41.71 -2.66
N ASP A 89 -5.28 -42.92 -3.12
CA ASP A 89 -3.87 -43.32 -3.35
C ASP A 89 -3.24 -42.71 -4.62
N CYS A 90 -4.03 -42.11 -5.52
CA CYS A 90 -3.59 -41.69 -6.85
C CYS A 90 -3.42 -40.17 -7.02
N VAL A 91 -3.50 -39.39 -5.94
CA VAL A 91 -3.43 -37.92 -6.00
C VAL A 91 -2.52 -37.39 -4.90
N GLU A 92 -1.59 -36.52 -5.27
CA GLU A 92 -0.69 -35.84 -4.33
C GLU A 92 -1.26 -34.47 -3.94
N PRO A 93 -1.10 -34.04 -2.68
CA PRO A 93 -1.44 -32.69 -2.26
C PRO A 93 -0.38 -31.69 -2.72
N ASP A 94 -0.75 -30.41 -2.75
CA ASP A 94 0.19 -29.33 -3.01
C ASP A 94 1.22 -29.21 -1.87
N ASP A 95 2.45 -28.82 -2.21
CA ASP A 95 3.49 -28.49 -1.23
C ASP A 95 3.28 -27.08 -0.66
N VAL A 96 2.29 -26.98 0.23
CA VAL A 96 1.93 -25.72 0.88
C VAL A 96 3.06 -25.18 1.74
N GLU A 97 3.83 -26.07 2.39
CA GLU A 97 4.94 -25.66 3.24
C GLU A 97 6.13 -25.14 2.45
N GLY A 98 6.52 -25.82 1.37
CA GLY A 98 7.59 -25.40 0.48
C GLY A 98 7.37 -24.00 -0.07
N LYS A 99 6.15 -23.72 -0.57
CA LYS A 99 5.77 -22.41 -1.11
C LYS A 99 5.93 -21.27 -0.11
N VAL A 100 5.56 -21.46 1.16
CA VAL A 100 5.77 -20.43 2.19
C VAL A 100 7.25 -20.25 2.50
N ARG A 101 8.02 -21.34 2.57
CA ARG A 101 9.47 -21.31 2.83
C ARG A 101 10.27 -20.56 1.75
N GLU A 102 9.71 -20.39 0.56
CA GLU A 102 10.34 -19.59 -0.51
C GLU A 102 10.36 -18.08 -0.19
N ILE A 103 9.45 -17.59 0.66
CA ILE A 103 9.27 -16.16 0.92
C ILE A 103 9.52 -15.73 2.37
N ILE A 104 9.61 -16.67 3.32
CA ILE A 104 10.00 -16.39 4.71
C ILE A 104 11.48 -16.70 4.92
N PRO A 105 12.21 -15.90 5.72
CA PRO A 105 13.59 -16.22 6.04
C PRO A 105 13.68 -17.47 6.92
N ALA A 106 14.83 -18.15 6.87
CA ALA A 106 15.12 -19.26 7.76
C ALA A 106 15.16 -18.81 9.24
N GLY A 107 14.99 -19.76 10.17
CA GLY A 107 15.05 -19.49 11.61
C GLY A 107 13.70 -19.22 12.27
N PHE A 108 12.58 -19.51 11.59
CA PHE A 108 11.26 -19.57 12.21
C PHE A 108 11.15 -20.75 13.20
N CYS A 109 10.29 -20.59 14.21
CA CYS A 109 9.89 -21.67 15.11
C CYS A 109 8.81 -22.54 14.45
N CYS A 110 8.73 -23.81 14.83
CA CYS A 110 7.71 -24.75 14.35
C CYS A 110 6.72 -25.19 15.46
N ASN A 111 6.90 -24.70 16.69
CA ASN A 111 6.03 -25.00 17.82
C ASN A 111 5.83 -23.76 18.71
N THR A 112 4.75 -23.79 19.47
CA THR A 112 4.29 -22.66 20.29
C THR A 112 5.22 -22.37 21.47
N ASP A 113 5.78 -23.39 22.11
CA ASP A 113 6.63 -23.22 23.31
C ASP A 113 7.94 -22.48 22.99
N ASP A 114 8.57 -22.81 21.86
CA ASP A 114 9.75 -22.11 21.36
C ASP A 114 9.41 -20.65 21.01
N PHE A 115 8.24 -20.42 20.42
CA PHE A 115 7.77 -19.08 20.07
C PHE A 115 7.49 -18.22 21.30
N ILE A 116 6.86 -18.79 22.34
CA ILE A 116 6.67 -18.12 23.64
C ILE A 116 8.03 -17.76 24.26
N SER A 117 9.01 -18.67 24.18
CA SER A 117 10.37 -18.43 24.66
C SER A 117 11.09 -17.29 23.89
N LEU A 118 10.74 -17.07 22.62
CA LEU A 118 11.23 -15.92 21.85
C LEU A 118 10.50 -14.63 22.25
N LEU A 119 9.20 -14.69 22.53
CA LEU A 119 8.38 -13.54 22.94
C LEU A 119 8.87 -12.94 24.27
N GLU A 120 9.44 -13.75 25.17
CA GLU A 120 10.10 -13.25 26.39
C GLU A 120 11.31 -12.36 26.09
N LYS A 121 12.01 -12.59 24.97
CA LYS A 121 13.20 -11.82 24.57
C LYS A 121 12.84 -10.52 23.85
N GLU A 122 11.56 -10.31 23.54
CA GLU A 122 11.02 -9.15 22.84
C GLU A 122 11.32 -7.82 23.57
N ALA A 123 11.47 -7.85 24.89
CA ALA A 123 11.91 -6.71 25.72
C ALA A 123 13.22 -6.06 25.22
N ASN A 124 14.11 -6.87 24.63
CA ASN A 124 15.39 -6.41 24.09
C ASN A 124 15.26 -5.72 22.74
N PHE A 125 14.13 -5.86 22.06
CA PHE A 125 13.88 -5.21 20.79
C PHE A 125 13.79 -3.68 20.98
N LYS A 126 14.41 -2.95 20.05
CA LYS A 126 14.35 -1.49 19.96
C LYS A 126 14.18 -1.08 18.50
N PRO A 127 13.37 -0.03 18.21
CA PRO A 127 13.21 0.51 16.88
C PRO A 127 14.55 0.83 16.21
N PHE A 128 14.71 0.42 14.96
CA PHE A 128 15.94 0.67 14.21
C PHE A 128 16.05 2.13 13.76
N GLY A 129 17.29 2.56 13.51
CA GLY A 129 17.57 3.86 12.90
C GLY A 129 17.27 5.07 13.78
N SER A 130 17.06 6.22 13.13
CA SER A 130 16.87 7.52 13.78
C SER A 130 15.39 7.88 13.87
N LEU A 131 14.94 8.28 15.07
CA LEU A 131 13.60 8.81 15.29
C LEU A 131 13.39 10.11 14.49
N LEU A 132 12.38 10.14 13.64
CA LEU A 132 11.97 11.32 12.87
C LEU A 132 10.76 12.03 13.46
N HIS A 133 9.79 11.26 13.96
CA HIS A 133 8.52 11.81 14.46
C HIS A 133 7.92 10.94 15.56
N THR A 134 7.28 11.58 16.55
CA THR A 134 6.45 10.92 17.56
C THR A 134 5.07 11.57 17.53
N TYR A 135 4.02 10.76 17.54
CA TYR A 135 2.64 11.23 17.55
C TYR A 135 1.79 10.34 18.46
N LYS A 136 0.59 10.81 18.78
CA LYS A 136 -0.39 10.08 19.59
C LYS A 136 -1.69 9.92 18.84
N VAL A 137 -2.36 8.80 19.06
CA VAL A 137 -3.72 8.53 18.58
C VAL A 137 -4.56 8.14 19.78
N HIS A 138 -5.73 8.75 19.93
CA HIS A 138 -6.65 8.42 21.00
C HIS A 138 -7.33 7.08 20.69
N SER A 139 -7.11 6.06 21.53
CA SER A 139 -7.80 4.78 21.40
C SER A 139 -9.08 4.82 22.23
N VAL A 140 -10.22 4.68 21.55
CA VAL A 140 -11.54 4.62 22.21
C VAL A 140 -11.64 3.34 23.05
N GLU A 141 -11.05 2.25 22.60
CA GLU A 141 -11.06 0.96 23.28
C GLU A 141 -10.20 0.96 24.55
N ALA A 142 -8.98 1.49 24.47
CA ALA A 142 -8.10 1.59 25.63
C ALA A 142 -8.46 2.76 26.55
N GLY A 143 -9.26 3.71 26.08
CA GLY A 143 -9.61 4.94 26.81
C GLY A 143 -8.41 5.88 27.05
N GLU A 144 -7.31 5.68 26.33
CA GLU A 144 -6.06 6.43 26.49
C GLU A 144 -5.40 6.74 25.14
N ASP A 145 -4.42 7.64 25.18
CA ASP A 145 -3.63 8.00 24.01
C ASP A 145 -2.48 7.02 23.78
N LEU A 146 -2.57 6.24 22.71
CA LEU A 146 -1.50 5.37 22.25
C LEU A 146 -0.40 6.19 21.57
N THR A 147 0.86 5.84 21.82
CA THR A 147 2.02 6.62 21.33
C THR A 147 2.74 5.86 20.21
N TYR A 148 3.01 6.55 19.11
CA TYR A 148 3.65 5.99 17.93
C TYR A 148 4.90 6.77 17.55
N GLN A 149 5.83 6.09 16.87
CA GLN A 149 7.11 6.64 16.43
C GLN A 149 7.37 6.27 14.98
N ILE A 150 7.92 7.22 14.22
CA ILE A 150 8.38 7.00 12.83
C ILE A 150 9.89 7.15 12.82
N HIS A 151 10.58 6.14 12.32
CA HIS A 151 12.02 6.07 12.25
C HIS A 151 12.48 5.99 10.81
N LYS A 152 13.65 6.55 10.50
CA LYS A 152 14.39 6.25 9.27
C LYS A 152 15.58 5.38 9.59
N VAL A 153 15.72 4.29 8.85
CA VAL A 153 16.81 3.33 9.01
C VAL A 153 17.55 3.14 7.70
N ASP A 154 18.81 2.76 7.82
CA ASP A 154 19.71 2.37 6.74
C ASP A 154 19.98 0.87 6.83
N VAL A 155 20.19 0.19 5.70
CA VAL A 155 20.45 -1.26 5.66
C VAL A 155 21.68 -1.67 6.50
N SER A 156 22.65 -0.77 6.68
CA SER A 156 23.84 -0.99 7.51
C SER A 156 23.56 -1.05 9.01
N CYS A 157 22.34 -0.71 9.46
CA CYS A 157 21.95 -0.81 10.87
C CYS A 157 21.97 -2.29 11.31
N PRO A 158 22.75 -2.66 12.35
CA PRO A 158 22.85 -4.05 12.80
C PRO A 158 21.49 -4.67 13.11
N GLY A 159 21.22 -5.86 12.59
CA GLY A 159 19.95 -6.59 12.79
C GLY A 159 18.78 -6.13 11.91
N PHE A 160 18.92 -5.00 11.20
CA PHE A 160 17.82 -4.48 10.38
C PHE A 160 17.59 -5.31 9.12
N ARG A 161 18.64 -5.89 8.51
CA ARG A 161 18.49 -6.74 7.32
C ARG A 161 17.61 -7.95 7.63
N GLU A 162 17.91 -8.66 8.71
CA GLU A 162 17.17 -9.84 9.15
C GLU A 162 15.72 -9.46 9.54
N TYR A 163 15.54 -8.30 10.16
CA TYR A 163 14.21 -7.76 10.46
C TYR A 163 13.42 -7.44 9.18
N HIS A 164 14.05 -6.78 8.20
CA HIS A 164 13.43 -6.44 6.92
C HIS A 164 13.05 -7.70 6.14
N GLU A 165 13.87 -8.75 6.17
CA GLU A 165 13.55 -10.05 5.56
C GLU A 165 12.28 -10.68 6.12
N ARG A 166 12.01 -10.51 7.43
CA ARG A 166 10.74 -10.95 8.05
C ARG A 166 9.58 -10.02 7.70
N LEU A 167 9.83 -8.71 7.65
CA LEU A 167 8.79 -7.72 7.35
C LEU A 167 8.34 -7.74 5.89
N GLN A 168 9.24 -7.96 4.94
CA GLN A 168 8.92 -7.91 3.51
C GLN A 168 7.96 -9.03 3.07
N THR A 169 7.91 -10.15 3.81
CA THR A 169 6.94 -11.23 3.55
C THR A 169 5.50 -10.70 3.55
N PHE A 170 5.18 -9.71 4.38
CA PHE A 170 3.86 -9.10 4.40
C PHE A 170 3.49 -8.39 3.09
N LEU A 171 4.46 -7.96 2.28
CA LEU A 171 4.17 -7.36 0.98
C LEU A 171 3.52 -8.37 0.03
N MET A 172 3.93 -9.64 0.09
CA MET A 172 3.37 -10.71 -0.75
C MET A 172 1.89 -10.93 -0.49
N TRP A 173 1.41 -10.55 0.70
CA TRP A 173 0.03 -10.72 1.15
C TRP A 173 -0.86 -9.50 0.88
N PHE A 174 -0.29 -8.30 0.75
CA PHE A 174 -1.03 -7.04 0.80
C PHE A 174 -0.71 -6.06 -0.33
N ILE A 175 0.23 -6.39 -1.21
CA ILE A 175 0.51 -5.61 -2.42
C ILE A 175 0.51 -6.58 -3.61
N GLU A 176 -0.50 -6.44 -4.47
CA GLU A 176 -0.79 -7.32 -5.61
C GLU A 176 0.44 -7.67 -6.45
N THR A 177 1.27 -6.69 -6.79
CA THR A 177 2.45 -6.85 -7.65
C THR A 177 3.77 -6.68 -6.90
N ALA A 178 3.80 -7.01 -5.60
CA ALA A 178 5.01 -6.95 -4.79
C ALA A 178 6.14 -7.81 -5.36
N SER A 179 7.37 -7.35 -5.14
CA SER A 179 8.59 -8.12 -5.32
C SER A 179 9.60 -7.69 -4.25
N PHE A 180 10.45 -8.59 -3.80
CA PHE A 180 11.52 -8.25 -2.86
C PHE A 180 12.57 -7.37 -3.55
N ILE A 181 13.05 -6.37 -2.81
CA ILE A 181 14.03 -5.42 -3.31
C ILE A 181 15.45 -5.92 -3.08
N ASP A 182 16.39 -5.43 -3.91
CA ASP A 182 17.82 -5.59 -3.66
C ASP A 182 18.26 -4.58 -2.58
N VAL A 183 18.42 -5.07 -1.36
CA VAL A 183 18.83 -4.27 -0.20
C VAL A 183 20.31 -3.90 -0.22
N ASP A 184 21.11 -4.43 -1.15
CA ASP A 184 22.52 -4.04 -1.31
C ASP A 184 22.68 -2.75 -2.13
N ASP A 185 21.62 -2.27 -2.80
CA ASP A 185 21.58 -0.95 -3.43
C ASP A 185 21.42 0.15 -2.36
N ASP A 186 22.44 1.01 -2.25
CA ASP A 186 22.54 2.09 -1.27
C ASP A 186 21.55 3.24 -1.48
N ARG A 187 20.70 3.17 -2.51
CA ARG A 187 19.68 4.17 -2.82
C ARG A 187 18.36 3.93 -2.13
N TRP A 188 18.19 2.81 -1.43
CA TRP A 188 16.99 2.52 -0.67
C TRP A 188 16.98 3.23 0.67
N ASP A 189 15.94 4.04 0.89
CA ASP A 189 15.56 4.56 2.20
C ASP A 189 14.41 3.73 2.78
N PHE A 190 14.48 3.44 4.07
CA PHE A 190 13.46 2.70 4.82
C PHE A 190 12.88 3.58 5.94
N PHE A 191 11.56 3.67 5.99
CA PHE A 191 10.83 4.40 7.03
C PHE A 191 9.92 3.44 7.78
N LEU A 192 10.13 3.28 9.08
CA LEU A 192 9.42 2.32 9.94
C LEU A 192 8.46 3.05 10.88
N VAL A 193 7.30 2.47 11.13
CA VAL A 193 6.33 2.94 12.13
C VAL A 193 6.25 1.92 13.26
N PHE A 194 6.36 2.40 14.49
CA PHE A 194 6.24 1.58 15.69
C PHE A 194 5.21 2.17 16.67
N GLU A 195 4.40 1.33 17.29
CA GLU A 195 3.61 1.66 18.47
C GLU A 195 4.42 1.36 19.74
N LYS A 196 4.36 2.25 20.73
CA LYS A 196 4.87 1.98 22.07
C LYS A 196 3.76 1.37 22.91
N TYR A 197 4.04 0.24 23.55
CA TYR A 197 3.16 -0.38 24.53
C TYR A 197 3.93 -0.80 25.77
N ASN A 198 3.26 -0.97 26.90
CA ASN A 198 3.88 -1.41 28.14
C ASN A 198 3.53 -2.87 28.43
N LYS A 199 4.53 -3.64 28.87
CA LYS A 199 4.38 -5.03 29.34
C LYS A 199 5.31 -5.20 30.55
N ASP A 200 4.75 -5.67 31.67
CA ASP A 200 5.49 -5.94 32.91
C ASP A 200 6.35 -4.76 33.43
N GLY A 201 5.88 -3.53 33.21
CA GLY A 201 6.59 -2.30 33.60
C GLY A 201 7.69 -1.86 32.64
N GLU A 202 7.92 -2.59 31.56
CA GLU A 202 8.84 -2.22 30.49
C GLU A 202 8.11 -1.65 29.28
N THR A 203 8.77 -0.72 28.58
CA THR A 203 8.27 -0.16 27.32
C THR A 203 8.81 -0.97 26.15
N LEU A 204 7.90 -1.59 25.42
CA LEU A 204 8.12 -2.37 24.21
C LEU A 204 7.61 -1.61 22.98
N TYR A 205 7.91 -2.17 21.81
CA TYR A 205 7.61 -1.57 20.52
C TYR A 205 6.97 -2.61 19.61
N ALA A 206 5.81 -2.30 19.03
CA ALA A 206 5.14 -3.13 18.04
C ALA A 206 5.29 -2.49 16.65
N THR A 207 5.62 -3.29 15.66
CA THR A 207 5.69 -2.88 14.26
C THR A 207 4.30 -2.58 13.73
N VAL A 208 4.10 -1.37 13.24
CA VAL A 208 2.83 -0.90 12.68
C VAL A 208 2.84 -0.93 11.16
N GLY A 209 3.99 -0.68 10.55
CA GLY A 209 4.12 -0.63 9.10
C GLY A 209 5.42 0.01 8.66
N TYR A 210 5.61 0.12 7.34
CA TYR A 210 6.78 0.75 6.77
C TYR A 210 6.56 1.28 5.34
N MET A 211 7.56 2.02 4.86
CA MET A 211 7.65 2.51 3.50
C MET A 211 9.10 2.39 2.99
N THR A 212 9.26 1.89 1.77
CA THR A 212 10.53 1.89 1.02
C THR A 212 10.51 2.99 -0.03
N VAL A 213 11.62 3.70 -0.16
CA VAL A 213 11.77 4.81 -1.12
C VAL A 213 13.09 4.69 -1.85
N TYR A 214 13.04 4.60 -3.18
CA TYR A 214 14.25 4.55 -4.01
C TYR A 214 14.68 5.96 -4.43
N ASN A 215 15.93 6.33 -4.14
CA ASN A 215 16.49 7.62 -4.51
C ASN A 215 17.02 7.62 -5.95
N TYR A 216 16.15 7.86 -6.93
CA TYR A 216 16.57 7.97 -8.33
C TYR A 216 17.48 9.16 -8.55
N TYR A 217 18.65 8.92 -9.15
CA TYR A 217 19.52 9.97 -9.62
C TYR A 217 18.87 10.75 -10.77
N VAL A 218 18.89 12.07 -10.67
CA VAL A 218 18.45 13.01 -11.69
C VAL A 218 19.64 13.87 -12.08
N TYR A 219 20.11 13.70 -13.31
CA TYR A 219 21.23 14.46 -13.85
C TYR A 219 20.99 15.98 -13.74
N PRO A 220 22.01 16.79 -13.39
CA PRO A 220 23.39 16.40 -13.12
C PRO A 220 23.74 16.11 -11.65
N ASP A 221 22.87 16.46 -10.70
CA ASP A 221 23.26 16.50 -9.28
C ASP A 221 22.08 16.36 -8.30
N LYS A 222 20.90 15.95 -8.79
CA LYS A 222 19.66 15.86 -8.00
C LYS A 222 19.22 14.44 -7.77
N THR A 223 18.24 14.28 -6.89
CA THR A 223 17.52 13.03 -6.68
C THR A 223 16.02 13.23 -6.80
N ARG A 224 15.32 12.15 -7.18
CA ARG A 224 13.87 12.02 -7.16
C ARG A 224 13.51 10.78 -6.36
N PRO A 225 13.26 10.92 -5.05
CA PRO A 225 12.75 9.82 -4.24
C PRO A 225 11.45 9.27 -4.84
N ARG A 226 11.40 7.96 -5.06
CA ARG A 226 10.23 7.26 -5.56
C ARG A 226 9.77 6.26 -4.50
N VAL A 227 8.62 6.54 -3.90
CA VAL A 227 7.95 5.61 -3.00
C VAL A 227 7.65 4.33 -3.79
N SER A 228 8.18 3.20 -3.32
CA SER A 228 8.04 1.91 -3.97
C SER A 228 6.99 1.08 -3.25
N GLN A 229 7.27 0.66 -2.02
CA GLN A 229 6.33 -0.14 -1.21
C GLN A 229 5.86 0.68 -0.01
N THR A 230 4.58 0.58 0.33
CA THR A 230 4.01 1.21 1.52
C THR A 230 2.99 0.26 2.12
N LEU A 231 3.19 -0.11 3.38
CA LEU A 231 2.30 -1.01 4.09
C LEU A 231 2.08 -0.52 5.52
N ILE A 232 0.83 -0.40 5.91
CA ILE A 232 0.40 -0.39 7.31
C ILE A 232 -0.25 -1.75 7.56
N LEU A 233 0.22 -2.47 8.57
CA LEU A 233 -0.29 -3.82 8.85
C LEU A 233 -1.79 -3.75 9.21
N PRO A 234 -2.59 -4.75 8.79
CA PRO A 234 -4.05 -4.67 8.86
C PRO A 234 -4.63 -4.23 10.21
N PRO A 235 -4.13 -4.70 11.37
CA PRO A 235 -4.66 -4.28 12.68
C PRO A 235 -4.55 -2.77 12.97
N PHE A 236 -3.75 -2.03 12.20
CA PHE A 236 -3.52 -0.60 12.41
C PHE A 236 -4.04 0.26 11.24
N GLN A 237 -4.76 -0.32 10.28
CA GLN A 237 -5.29 0.43 9.15
C GLN A 237 -6.49 1.30 9.56
N GLY A 238 -6.73 2.38 8.83
CA GLY A 238 -7.85 3.28 9.11
C GLY A 238 -7.62 4.30 10.23
N GLU A 239 -6.52 4.21 10.98
CA GLU A 239 -6.21 5.06 12.15
C GLU A 239 -5.29 6.26 11.84
N GLY A 240 -4.99 6.50 10.56
CA GLY A 240 -4.20 7.66 10.11
C GLY A 240 -2.68 7.47 10.11
N HIS A 241 -2.16 6.30 10.48
CA HIS A 241 -0.71 6.02 10.48
C HIS A 241 -0.06 6.19 9.09
N GLY A 242 -0.74 5.75 8.03
CA GLY A 242 -0.25 5.97 6.65
C GLY A 242 -0.10 7.45 6.31
N ALA A 243 -0.98 8.31 6.83
CA ALA A 243 -0.90 9.75 6.61
C ALA A 243 0.26 10.37 7.39
N GLN A 244 0.44 9.98 8.64
CA GLN A 244 1.59 10.40 9.46
C GLN A 244 2.92 9.95 8.83
N LEU A 245 2.98 8.73 8.30
CA LEU A 245 4.15 8.18 7.63
C LEU A 245 4.49 8.99 6.37
N LEU A 246 3.55 9.15 5.44
CA LEU A 246 3.79 9.89 4.20
C LEU A 246 4.11 11.37 4.46
N GLU A 247 3.43 12.00 5.42
CA GLU A 247 3.71 13.38 5.82
C GLU A 247 5.13 13.52 6.38
N THR A 248 5.57 12.58 7.23
CA THR A 248 6.93 12.54 7.78
C THR A 248 7.99 12.33 6.70
N VAL A 249 7.73 11.45 5.73
CA VAL A 249 8.61 11.22 4.56
C VAL A 249 8.75 12.50 3.74
N HIS A 250 7.65 13.21 3.48
CA HIS A 250 7.70 14.52 2.82
C HIS A 250 8.55 15.52 3.61
N ARG A 251 8.30 15.69 4.91
CA ARG A 251 9.08 16.60 5.76
C ARG A 251 10.57 16.25 5.75
N TYR A 252 10.91 14.97 5.82
CA TYR A 252 12.30 14.49 5.75
C TYR A 252 12.99 14.95 4.47
N TYR A 253 12.41 14.67 3.29
CA TYR A 253 13.03 15.05 2.02
C TYR A 253 12.97 16.56 1.72
N CYS A 254 12.05 17.30 2.34
CA CYS A 254 12.01 18.77 2.24
C CYS A 254 13.28 19.43 2.80
N THR A 255 13.96 18.79 3.75
CA THR A 255 15.22 19.30 4.32
C THR A 255 16.40 19.27 3.33
N SER A 256 16.29 18.51 2.23
CA SER A 256 17.36 18.36 1.24
C SER A 256 17.14 19.21 -0.01
N ALA A 257 18.11 20.06 -0.33
CA ALA A 257 18.11 20.84 -1.58
C ALA A 257 18.35 19.96 -2.82
N LYS A 258 18.95 18.77 -2.66
CA LYS A 258 19.21 17.82 -3.78
C LYS A 258 17.93 17.15 -4.27
N VAL A 259 16.91 17.03 -3.42
CA VAL A 259 15.64 16.41 -3.80
C VAL A 259 14.83 17.36 -4.68
N GLN A 260 14.49 16.91 -5.88
CA GLN A 260 13.68 17.65 -6.83
C GLN A 260 12.19 17.58 -6.48
N ASP A 261 11.65 16.38 -6.39
CA ASP A 261 10.26 16.08 -6.04
C ASP A 261 10.13 14.59 -5.66
N ILE A 262 9.01 14.23 -5.03
CA ILE A 262 8.68 12.86 -4.63
C ILE A 262 7.66 12.28 -5.61
N THR A 263 7.90 11.03 -6.01
CA THR A 263 7.02 10.25 -6.90
C THR A 263 6.65 8.92 -6.26
N ALA A 264 5.78 8.15 -6.92
CA ALA A 264 5.48 6.77 -6.58
C ALA A 264 5.72 5.90 -7.82
N GLU A 265 6.08 4.64 -7.60
CA GLU A 265 6.37 3.66 -8.66
C GLU A 265 5.13 3.29 -9.46
N ASP A 266 4.21 2.55 -8.84
CA ASP A 266 2.91 2.22 -9.41
C ASP A 266 1.83 2.36 -8.31
N PRO A 267 1.34 3.59 -8.09
CA PRO A 267 0.51 3.87 -6.92
C PRO A 267 -0.88 3.26 -7.06
N SER A 268 -1.24 2.36 -6.15
CA SER A 268 -2.62 1.85 -6.01
C SER A 268 -3.62 2.98 -5.75
N GLU A 269 -4.90 2.73 -6.01
CA GLU A 269 -5.95 3.72 -5.73
C GLU A 269 -5.94 4.18 -4.26
N ASN A 270 -5.70 3.26 -3.33
CA ASN A 270 -5.64 3.55 -1.90
C ASN A 270 -4.47 4.48 -1.58
N TYR A 271 -3.31 4.26 -2.21
CA TYR A 271 -2.17 5.17 -2.08
C TYR A 271 -2.44 6.54 -2.70
N VAL A 272 -3.11 6.60 -3.86
CA VAL A 272 -3.51 7.88 -4.47
C VAL A 272 -4.43 8.69 -3.55
N LYS A 273 -5.45 8.04 -2.95
CA LYS A 273 -6.36 8.67 -1.98
C LYS A 273 -5.62 9.18 -0.75
N LEU A 274 -4.70 8.37 -0.19
CA LEU A 274 -3.84 8.75 0.94
C LEU A 274 -2.96 9.96 0.59
N ARG A 275 -2.26 9.89 -0.54
CA ARG A 275 -1.38 10.95 -1.02
C ARG A 275 -2.14 12.24 -1.22
N ASP A 276 -3.27 12.21 -1.90
CA ASP A 276 -4.05 13.42 -2.16
C ASP A 276 -4.50 14.09 -0.85
N PHE A 277 -4.94 13.31 0.14
CA PHE A 277 -5.24 13.83 1.47
C PHE A 277 -4.04 14.52 2.13
N VAL A 278 -2.89 13.86 2.20
CA VAL A 278 -1.68 14.41 2.82
C VAL A 278 -1.18 15.65 2.08
N LEU A 279 -1.15 15.62 0.75
CA LEU A 279 -0.64 16.73 -0.05
C LEU A 279 -1.58 17.94 -0.01
N VAL A 280 -2.90 17.72 0.01
CA VAL A 280 -3.86 18.81 0.21
C VAL A 280 -3.67 19.43 1.60
N LYS A 281 -3.56 18.62 2.65
CA LYS A 281 -3.31 19.09 4.02
C LYS A 281 -2.06 19.97 4.08
N LEU A 282 -0.96 19.54 3.45
CA LEU A 282 0.30 20.30 3.41
C LEU A 282 0.20 21.59 2.57
N CYS A 283 -0.51 21.57 1.44
CA CYS A 283 -0.64 22.74 0.58
C CYS A 283 -1.62 23.79 1.08
N LEU A 284 -2.51 23.47 2.02
CA LEU A 284 -3.45 24.44 2.59
C LEU A 284 -2.77 25.66 3.21
N THR A 285 -1.53 25.52 3.69
CA THR A 285 -0.76 26.61 4.29
C THR A 285 0.01 27.45 3.27
N LEU A 286 -0.05 27.11 1.97
CA LEU A 286 0.70 27.79 0.92
C LEU A 286 -0.07 28.98 0.32
N PRO A 287 0.53 30.19 0.27
CA PRO A 287 -0.08 31.38 -0.35
C PRO A 287 -0.61 31.19 -1.77
N SER A 288 0.11 30.43 -2.61
CA SER A 288 -0.30 30.17 -4.00
C SER A 288 -1.58 29.33 -4.10
N PHE A 289 -1.99 28.67 -3.01
CA PHE A 289 -3.23 27.89 -2.90
C PHE A 289 -4.32 28.62 -2.07
N SER A 290 -4.21 29.94 -1.89
CA SER A 290 -5.27 30.75 -1.30
C SER A 290 -6.56 30.74 -2.13
N SER A 291 -7.73 30.98 -1.50
CA SER A 291 -9.03 30.98 -2.20
C SER A 291 -9.08 31.94 -3.38
N GLU A 292 -8.43 33.11 -3.29
CA GLU A 292 -8.30 34.06 -4.39
C GLU A 292 -7.55 33.43 -5.58
N LYS A 293 -6.35 32.92 -5.35
CA LYS A 293 -5.51 32.27 -6.37
C LYS A 293 -6.16 31.03 -6.98
N LEU A 294 -6.87 30.25 -6.17
CA LEU A 294 -7.59 29.07 -6.65
C LEU A 294 -8.68 29.45 -7.66
N SER A 295 -9.41 30.55 -7.44
CA SER A 295 -10.45 31.01 -8.36
C SER A 295 -9.91 31.41 -9.75
N GLN A 296 -8.65 31.88 -9.80
CA GLN A 296 -7.95 32.32 -11.02
C GLN A 296 -7.43 31.18 -11.92
N GLY A 297 -7.53 29.93 -11.47
CA GLY A 297 -7.07 28.77 -12.25
C GLY A 297 -5.72 28.20 -11.77
N PHE A 298 -5.36 27.04 -12.31
CA PHE A 298 -4.06 26.42 -12.01
C PHE A 298 -2.88 27.22 -12.57
N SER A 299 -1.90 27.57 -11.73
CA SER A 299 -0.78 28.43 -12.11
C SER A 299 0.60 27.75 -11.94
N GLU A 300 1.63 28.26 -12.63
CA GLU A 300 3.02 27.81 -12.42
C GLU A 300 3.58 28.25 -11.06
N GLU A 301 2.97 29.26 -10.42
CA GLU A 301 3.28 29.68 -9.04
C GLU A 301 2.95 28.55 -8.06
N MET A 302 1.77 27.94 -8.18
CA MET A 302 1.38 26.75 -7.39
C MET A 302 2.36 25.59 -7.58
N VAL A 303 2.78 25.34 -8.81
CA VAL A 303 3.74 24.27 -9.14
C VAL A 303 5.10 24.54 -8.49
N SER A 304 5.60 25.77 -8.62
CA SER A 304 6.92 26.14 -8.13
C SER A 304 6.95 26.12 -6.60
N GLU A 305 5.95 26.72 -5.95
CA GLU A 305 5.87 26.75 -4.50
C GLU A 305 5.69 25.36 -3.89
N ALA A 306 4.80 24.52 -4.44
CA ALA A 306 4.59 23.15 -3.96
C ALA A 306 5.85 22.27 -4.15
N ARG A 307 6.57 22.44 -5.26
CA ARG A 307 7.82 21.72 -5.50
C ARG A 307 8.93 22.18 -4.56
N GLU A 308 9.11 23.48 -4.40
CA GLU A 308 10.21 24.05 -3.63
C GLU A 308 10.04 23.83 -2.12
N LYS A 309 8.83 24.03 -1.61
CA LYS A 309 8.54 23.93 -0.16
C LYS A 309 8.19 22.53 0.30
N LEU A 310 7.53 21.72 -0.55
CA LEU A 310 6.93 20.45 -0.15
C LEU A 310 7.41 19.24 -1.00
N LYS A 311 8.31 19.46 -1.97
CA LYS A 311 8.80 18.44 -2.91
C LYS A 311 7.66 17.76 -3.69
N ILE A 312 6.59 18.48 -3.97
CA ILE A 312 5.42 17.97 -4.71
C ILE A 312 5.63 18.18 -6.21
N ASN A 313 5.51 17.12 -7.01
CA ASN A 313 5.62 17.23 -8.47
C ASN A 313 4.39 17.89 -9.11
N LYS A 314 4.54 18.38 -10.34
CA LYS A 314 3.50 19.12 -11.08
C LYS A 314 2.16 18.36 -11.21
N LYS A 315 2.19 17.03 -11.42
CA LYS A 315 0.96 16.24 -11.55
C LYS A 315 0.19 16.19 -10.23
N HIS A 316 0.91 16.03 -9.12
CA HIS A 316 0.32 16.02 -7.79
C HIS A 316 -0.19 17.41 -7.39
N ALA A 317 0.59 18.48 -7.65
CA ALA A 317 0.16 19.86 -7.41
C ALA A 317 -1.12 20.21 -8.18
N ARG A 318 -1.27 19.68 -9.41
CA ARG A 318 -2.50 19.83 -10.20
C ARG A 318 -3.71 19.16 -9.55
N ARG A 319 -3.57 17.95 -8.99
CA ARG A 319 -4.67 17.29 -8.26
C ARG A 319 -5.04 18.05 -6.98
N VAL A 320 -4.03 18.49 -6.21
CA VAL A 320 -4.23 19.33 -5.03
C VAL A 320 -5.01 20.61 -5.36
N TYR A 321 -4.63 21.30 -6.44
CA TYR A 321 -5.37 22.46 -6.95
C TYR A 321 -6.84 22.11 -7.23
N GLU A 322 -7.14 21.01 -7.93
CA GLU A 322 -8.52 20.65 -8.27
C GLU A 322 -9.35 20.34 -7.02
N ILE A 323 -8.78 19.65 -6.03
CA ILE A 323 -9.45 19.34 -4.75
C ILE A 323 -9.74 20.63 -3.97
N LEU A 324 -8.75 21.53 -3.84
CA LEU A 324 -8.93 22.80 -3.15
C LEU A 324 -9.83 23.77 -3.91
N ARG A 325 -9.81 23.73 -5.25
CA ARG A 325 -10.73 24.48 -6.09
C ARG A 325 -12.16 23.99 -5.87
N LEU A 326 -12.39 22.67 -5.79
CA LEU A 326 -13.70 22.11 -5.47
C LEU A 326 -14.19 22.59 -4.10
N ARG A 327 -13.31 22.58 -3.08
CA ARG A 327 -13.63 23.10 -1.73
C ARG A 327 -14.11 24.55 -1.75
N ASN A 328 -13.54 25.36 -2.63
CA ASN A 328 -13.84 26.79 -2.77
C ASN A 328 -14.91 27.10 -3.85
N THR A 329 -15.52 26.09 -4.45
CA THR A 329 -16.54 26.25 -5.48
C THR A 329 -17.91 25.92 -4.90
N ASP A 330 -18.85 26.86 -4.98
CA ASP A 330 -20.26 26.57 -4.71
C ASP A 330 -20.82 25.71 -5.84
N MET A 331 -20.99 24.41 -5.57
CA MET A 331 -21.50 23.45 -6.54
C MET A 331 -23.02 23.55 -6.78
N SER A 332 -23.74 24.39 -6.03
CA SER A 332 -25.15 24.71 -6.29
C SER A 332 -25.33 25.80 -7.36
N ASP A 333 -24.27 26.56 -7.64
CA ASP A 333 -24.20 27.56 -8.70
C ASP A 333 -23.84 26.87 -10.02
N GLU A 334 -24.79 26.84 -10.97
CA GLU A 334 -24.65 26.13 -12.24
C GLU A 334 -23.46 26.63 -13.08
N GLU A 335 -23.17 27.93 -13.04
CA GLU A 335 -22.08 28.52 -13.82
C GLU A 335 -20.73 28.06 -13.26
N LYS A 336 -20.55 28.20 -11.94
CA LYS A 336 -19.31 27.78 -11.26
C LYS A 336 -19.09 26.27 -11.33
N ALA A 337 -20.14 25.48 -11.14
CA ALA A 337 -20.08 24.02 -11.27
C ALA A 337 -19.69 23.61 -12.71
N ARG A 338 -20.23 24.30 -13.72
CA ARG A 338 -19.89 24.06 -15.13
C ARG A 338 -18.44 24.42 -15.42
N GLU A 339 -17.94 25.55 -14.93
CA GLU A 339 -16.53 25.96 -15.11
C GLU A 339 -15.56 24.94 -14.51
N PHE A 340 -15.79 24.55 -13.26
CA PHE A 340 -14.98 23.52 -12.58
C PHE A 340 -14.99 22.20 -13.37
N ARG A 341 -16.18 21.73 -13.76
CA ARG A 341 -16.33 20.49 -14.54
C ARG A 341 -15.56 20.54 -15.85
N LEU A 342 -15.65 21.64 -16.60
CA LEU A 342 -14.94 21.80 -17.85
C LEU A 342 -13.42 21.81 -17.66
N GLU A 343 -12.92 22.43 -16.59
CA GLU A 343 -11.49 22.44 -16.28
C GLU A 343 -10.95 21.03 -15.97
N VAL A 344 -11.63 20.28 -15.12
CA VAL A 344 -11.24 18.90 -14.77
C VAL A 344 -11.33 18.00 -16.00
N LYS A 345 -12.43 18.07 -16.76
CA LYS A 345 -12.59 17.29 -18.00
C LYS A 345 -11.52 17.61 -19.04
N LYS A 346 -11.08 18.88 -19.15
CA LYS A 346 -9.97 19.25 -20.04
C LYS A 346 -8.66 18.54 -19.68
N ARG A 347 -8.39 18.33 -18.38
CA ARG A 347 -7.25 17.50 -17.93
C ARG A 347 -7.46 16.03 -18.26
N LEU A 348 -8.63 15.47 -17.92
CA LEU A 348 -8.95 14.05 -18.15
C LEU A 348 -8.97 13.68 -19.63
N TYR A 349 -9.29 14.64 -20.51
CA TYR A 349 -9.23 14.46 -21.97
C TYR A 349 -7.80 14.56 -22.55
N GLY A 350 -6.82 14.99 -21.75
CA GLY A 350 -5.42 15.15 -22.17
C GLY A 350 -4.80 13.87 -22.76
N PRO A 351 -4.89 12.70 -22.10
CA PRO A 351 -4.46 11.41 -22.63
C PRO A 351 -5.11 11.06 -23.97
N TYR A 352 -6.43 11.24 -24.11
CA TYR A 352 -7.14 10.99 -25.36
C TYR A 352 -6.59 11.83 -26.53
N ARG A 353 -6.29 13.12 -26.30
CA ARG A 353 -5.64 13.97 -27.32
C ARG A 353 -4.24 13.49 -27.68
N LYS A 354 -3.48 12.97 -26.72
CA LYS A 354 -2.14 12.43 -26.98
C LYS A 354 -2.23 11.16 -27.82
N ASN A 355 -3.10 10.22 -27.43
CA ASN A 355 -3.36 8.99 -28.17
C ASN A 355 -3.85 9.29 -29.60
N GLN A 356 -4.76 10.27 -29.77
CA GLN A 356 -5.23 10.68 -31.09
C GLN A 356 -4.11 11.26 -31.96
N ARG A 357 -3.18 12.02 -31.39
CA ARG A 357 -1.98 12.51 -32.10
C ARG A 357 -1.03 11.37 -32.47
N GLU A 358 -0.83 10.41 -31.59
CA GLU A 358 -0.02 9.21 -31.85
C GLU A 358 -0.64 8.35 -32.94
N LEU A 359 -1.95 8.08 -32.87
CA LEU A 359 -2.74 7.45 -33.93
C LEU A 359 -2.62 8.20 -35.26
N THR A 360 -2.66 9.53 -35.24
CA THR A 360 -2.49 10.34 -36.47
C THR A 360 -1.08 10.21 -37.07
N LYS A 361 -0.05 10.01 -36.23
CA LYS A 361 1.31 9.69 -36.70
C LYS A 361 1.38 8.26 -37.24
N MET A 362 0.79 7.29 -36.54
CA MET A 362 0.71 5.90 -36.99
C MET A 362 -0.04 5.77 -38.32
N ARG A 363 -1.12 6.53 -38.54
CA ARG A 363 -1.83 6.64 -39.84
C ARG A 363 -0.94 7.05 -41.00
N LYS A 364 0.16 7.78 -40.74
CA LYS A 364 1.12 8.19 -41.78
C LYS A 364 2.20 7.15 -42.05
N CYS A 365 2.35 6.15 -41.18
CA CYS A 365 3.47 5.20 -41.19
C CYS A 365 3.04 3.73 -41.34
N LEU A 366 1.78 3.39 -41.08
CA LEU A 366 1.24 2.03 -41.14
C LEU A 366 0.43 1.77 -42.42
N ARG A 367 0.34 0.50 -42.81
CA ARG A 367 -0.48 0.08 -43.96
C ARG A 367 -1.98 0.13 -43.62
N PRO A 368 -2.88 0.32 -44.60
CA PRO A 368 -4.32 0.44 -44.35
C PRO A 368 -4.95 -0.74 -43.58
N GLU A 369 -4.43 -1.95 -43.78
CA GLU A 369 -4.88 -3.18 -43.10
C GLU A 369 -4.48 -3.21 -41.60
N GLU A 370 -3.28 -2.72 -41.27
CA GLU A 370 -2.78 -2.59 -39.89
C GLU A 370 -3.49 -1.45 -39.14
N LEU A 371 -4.03 -0.49 -39.88
CA LEU A 371 -4.72 0.67 -39.35
C LEU A 371 -6.20 0.37 -39.03
N ALA A 372 -6.84 -0.50 -39.81
CA ALA A 372 -8.24 -0.86 -39.64
C ALA A 372 -8.51 -1.57 -38.29
N SER A 373 -7.58 -2.39 -37.81
CA SER A 373 -7.66 -3.04 -36.49
C SER A 373 -7.56 -2.06 -35.30
N HIS A 374 -6.95 -0.88 -35.50
CA HIS A 374 -6.80 0.16 -34.47
C HIS A 374 -7.88 1.26 -34.52
N ILE A 375 -8.52 1.50 -35.67
CA ILE A 375 -9.49 2.59 -35.85
C ILE A 375 -10.89 2.24 -35.30
N SER A 376 -11.23 0.96 -35.15
CA SER A 376 -12.57 0.54 -34.71
C SER A 376 -12.95 0.94 -33.26
N GLN A 377 -12.09 1.66 -32.55
CA GLN A 377 -12.25 2.05 -31.14
C GLN A 377 -12.69 3.51 -30.91
N MET A 378 -13.05 4.29 -31.93
CA MET A 378 -13.35 5.72 -31.74
C MET A 378 -14.79 6.09 -32.10
N ASP A 379 -15.75 5.63 -31.31
CA ASP A 379 -17.04 6.31 -31.22
C ASP A 379 -16.90 7.55 -30.33
N THR A 380 -17.25 8.71 -30.87
CA THR A 380 -17.16 9.99 -30.13
C THR A 380 -18.17 10.04 -28.99
N SER A 381 -19.31 9.34 -29.11
CA SER A 381 -20.32 9.25 -28.05
C SER A 381 -19.81 8.47 -26.84
N LEU A 382 -19.25 7.28 -27.06
CA LEU A 382 -18.60 6.47 -26.02
C LEU A 382 -17.48 7.23 -25.30
N GLN A 383 -16.68 8.01 -26.03
CA GLN A 383 -15.64 8.85 -25.42
C GLN A 383 -16.20 9.94 -24.50
N HIS A 384 -17.34 10.53 -24.86
CA HIS A 384 -18.00 11.52 -24.00
C HIS A 384 -18.57 10.87 -22.73
N GLU A 385 -19.13 9.66 -22.84
CA GLU A 385 -19.63 8.88 -21.71
C GLU A 385 -18.50 8.45 -20.77
N GLU A 386 -17.40 7.90 -21.29
CA GLU A 386 -16.21 7.54 -20.51
C GLU A 386 -15.62 8.75 -19.77
N LEU A 387 -15.56 9.91 -20.44
CA LEU A 387 -15.04 11.14 -19.85
C LEU A 387 -15.96 11.68 -18.74
N GLU A 388 -17.28 11.53 -18.89
CA GLU A 388 -18.23 11.88 -17.82
C GLU A 388 -18.10 10.91 -16.64
N LYS A 389 -18.03 9.60 -16.89
CA LYS A 389 -17.79 8.59 -15.84
C LYS A 389 -16.50 8.89 -15.07
N SER A 390 -15.39 9.09 -15.78
CA SER A 390 -14.09 9.45 -15.19
C SER A 390 -14.16 10.75 -14.37
N PHE A 391 -14.95 11.73 -14.81
CA PHE A 391 -15.15 12.96 -14.05
C PHE A 391 -15.92 12.71 -12.75
N GLN A 392 -16.99 11.90 -12.79
CA GLN A 392 -17.78 11.55 -11.59
C GLN A 392 -16.95 10.76 -10.58
N ASP A 393 -16.14 9.81 -11.05
CA ASP A 393 -15.25 9.02 -10.19
C ASP A 393 -14.24 9.93 -9.47
N VAL A 394 -13.56 10.81 -10.21
CA VAL A 394 -12.62 11.80 -9.65
C VAL A 394 -13.32 12.78 -8.70
N LEU A 395 -14.54 13.20 -9.02
CA LEU A 395 -15.31 14.10 -8.15
C LEU A 395 -15.67 13.42 -6.83
N ALA A 396 -16.04 12.14 -6.86
CA ALA A 396 -16.31 11.34 -5.66
C ALA A 396 -15.05 11.18 -4.81
N GLU A 397 -13.89 10.92 -5.42
CA GLU A 397 -12.60 10.88 -4.72
C GLU A 397 -12.28 12.22 -4.04
N TYR A 398 -12.45 13.34 -4.75
CA TYR A 398 -12.15 14.66 -4.21
C TYR A 398 -13.05 14.99 -3.03
N ARG A 399 -14.35 14.66 -3.08
CA ARG A 399 -15.27 14.83 -1.95
C ARG A 399 -14.84 14.04 -0.73
N ARG A 400 -14.43 12.78 -0.89
CA ARG A 400 -13.91 11.95 0.21
C ARG A 400 -12.67 12.56 0.87
N VAL A 401 -11.76 13.14 0.07
CA VAL A 401 -10.58 13.85 0.59
C VAL A 401 -11.02 15.06 1.43
N LEU A 402 -12.00 15.84 0.96
CA LEU A 402 -12.52 17.00 1.68
C LEU A 402 -13.26 16.63 2.97
N GLU A 403 -14.04 15.55 2.95
CA GLU A 403 -14.70 15.00 4.14
C GLU A 403 -13.69 14.62 5.22
N ARG A 404 -12.62 13.90 4.84
CA ARG A 404 -11.52 13.55 5.76
C ARG A 404 -10.79 14.77 6.28
N LEU A 405 -10.54 15.78 5.44
CA LEU A 405 -9.91 17.04 5.85
C LEU A 405 -10.77 17.88 6.81
N ALA A 406 -12.09 17.71 6.81
CA ALA A 406 -12.97 18.39 7.76
C ALA A 406 -13.00 17.71 9.14
N GLN A 407 -12.59 16.44 9.21
CA GLN A 407 -12.51 15.64 10.45
C GLN A 407 -11.13 15.68 11.10
N ALA A 408 -10.09 15.98 10.32
CA ALA A 408 -8.69 16.10 10.75
C ALA A 408 -8.36 17.51 11.26
#